data_AF-A0A365L3P6-F1
#
_entry.id   AF-A0A365L3P6-F1
#
_cell.length_a   1.000
_cell.length_b   1.000
_cell.length_c   1.000
_cell.angle_alpha   90.00
_cell.angle_beta   90.00
_cell.angle_gamma   90.00
#
_symmetry.space_group_name_H-M   'P 1'
#
loop_
_entity.id
_entity.type
_entity.pdbx_description
1 polymer ?
#
loop_
_entity_poly.entity_id
_entity_poly.type
_entity_poly.pdbx_seq_one_letter_code
_entity_poly.pdbx_strand_id
1 'polypeptide(L)'
;MIKGKKFTVIALSLMLTTGFASSALANNGKGAGLAEAPGQSENFSKGITTLVDVAEKVSYDTIEETFSEITSVTSTPFSETIVGEPVVTVKSYEEKHPSKDWYKIVTETTTSIPTTTRVWEDTTTVTTHYSYETLVTITETTTTTSTHRGAPGSNGKHLSEVSVIDVTSVAGEKVLLGSEDTEVVTPGEVTETTTSSVSTKTLKSDWIK
;
A
#
# COMPACT_ATOMS: atom_id res chain seq x y z
N MET A 1 8.35 23.86 3.54
CA MET A 1 8.91 23.94 2.16
C MET A 1 7.74 24.05 1.20
N ILE A 2 7.41 25.29 0.78
CA ILE A 2 6.20 25.60 0.01
C ILE A 2 6.49 25.29 -1.46
N LYS A 3 5.90 24.22 -2.00
CA LYS A 3 5.93 23.93 -3.44
C LYS A 3 4.57 24.30 -4.02
N GLY A 4 4.50 25.52 -4.56
CA GLY A 4 3.40 25.94 -5.42
C GLY A 4 3.34 25.06 -6.66
N LYS A 5 2.12 24.74 -7.10
CA LYS A 5 1.76 24.34 -8.47
C LYS A 5 0.24 24.19 -8.55
N LYS A 6 -0.30 24.64 -9.70
CA LYS A 6 -1.67 24.43 -10.24
C LYS A 6 -2.74 25.48 -9.88
N PHE A 7 -2.53 26.72 -10.34
CA PHE A 7 -3.59 27.72 -10.52
C PHE A 7 -3.74 28.15 -12.00
N THR A 8 -3.24 27.35 -12.95
CA THR A 8 -2.99 27.82 -14.33
C THR A 8 -3.77 27.10 -15.43
N VAL A 9 -4.75 26.24 -15.10
CA VAL A 9 -5.47 25.46 -16.13
C VAL A 9 -6.82 26.07 -16.52
N ILE A 10 -7.43 26.89 -15.66
CA ILE A 10 -8.70 27.58 -15.99
C ILE A 10 -8.51 28.73 -17.00
N ALA A 11 -7.28 29.23 -17.17
CA ALA A 11 -6.98 30.28 -18.14
C ALA A 11 -6.75 29.77 -19.58
N LEU A 12 -6.43 28.48 -19.77
CA LEU A 12 -6.09 27.95 -21.09
C LEU A 12 -7.32 27.39 -21.85
N SER A 13 -8.34 26.90 -21.14
CA SER A 13 -9.62 26.50 -21.73
C SER A 13 -10.50 27.69 -22.16
N LEU A 14 -10.36 28.86 -21.52
CA LEU A 14 -10.99 30.11 -21.97
C LEU A 14 -10.34 30.71 -23.24
N MET A 15 -9.09 30.32 -23.55
CA MET A 15 -8.39 30.75 -24.77
C MET A 15 -8.70 29.88 -25.99
N LEU A 16 -9.20 28.64 -25.81
CA LEU A 16 -9.63 27.81 -26.95
C LEU A 16 -11.05 28.13 -27.43
N THR A 17 -11.94 28.64 -26.58
CA THR A 17 -13.28 29.11 -27.02
C THR A 17 -13.24 30.48 -27.71
N THR A 18 -12.13 31.22 -27.59
CA THR A 18 -11.87 32.45 -28.36
C THR A 18 -11.10 32.19 -29.66
N GLY A 19 -10.66 30.96 -29.91
CA GLY A 19 -9.85 30.57 -31.07
C GLY A 19 -10.60 30.29 -32.38
N PHE A 20 -11.94 30.19 -32.35
CA PHE A 20 -12.78 30.12 -33.55
C PHE A 20 -13.74 31.30 -33.71
N ALA A 21 -13.55 32.37 -32.92
CA ALA A 21 -13.83 33.71 -33.42
C ALA A 21 -12.65 34.13 -34.29
N SER A 22 -12.44 33.42 -35.41
CA SER A 22 -11.62 33.93 -36.51
C SER A 22 -12.23 35.27 -36.91
N SER A 23 -11.67 36.35 -36.38
CA SER A 23 -11.17 37.48 -37.14
C SER A 23 -11.78 37.58 -38.54
N ALA A 24 -13.07 37.87 -38.61
CA ALA A 24 -13.56 38.79 -39.61
C ALA A 24 -13.35 40.20 -39.06
N LEU A 25 -12.07 40.57 -38.88
CA LEU A 25 -11.63 41.95 -39.12
C LEU A 25 -11.83 42.21 -40.62
N ALA A 26 -13.08 42.21 -41.08
CA ALA A 26 -13.45 42.95 -42.26
C ALA A 26 -13.67 44.37 -41.77
N ASN A 27 -12.63 45.19 -41.89
CA ASN A 27 -12.74 46.63 -41.97
C ASN A 27 -13.72 46.98 -43.09
N ASN A 28 -15.02 46.94 -42.79
CA ASN A 28 -16.03 47.60 -43.59
C ASN A 28 -16.26 48.93 -42.90
N GLY A 29 -15.44 49.90 -43.32
CA GLY A 29 -15.34 51.20 -42.70
C GLY A 29 -16.71 51.79 -42.35
N LYS A 30 -16.87 52.17 -41.09
CA LYS A 30 -17.85 53.15 -40.63
C LYS A 30 -17.31 53.82 -39.38
N GLY A 31 -17.23 55.14 -39.46
CA GLY A 31 -16.71 56.00 -38.41
C GLY A 31 -17.54 55.92 -37.13
N ALA A 32 -16.90 56.37 -36.05
CA ALA A 32 -17.53 56.59 -34.75
C ALA A 32 -18.87 57.35 -34.92
N GLY A 33 -19.96 56.77 -34.44
CA GLY A 33 -21.25 57.46 -34.32
C GLY A 33 -22.43 56.94 -35.14
N LEU A 34 -22.38 55.73 -35.70
CA LEU A 34 -23.57 55.11 -36.32
C LEU A 34 -24.11 53.99 -35.44
N ALA A 35 -25.37 54.16 -35.00
CA ALA A 35 -26.14 53.17 -34.27
C ALA A 35 -26.07 51.79 -34.95
N GLU A 36 -25.97 50.74 -34.13
CA GLU A 36 -26.02 49.34 -34.54
C GLU A 36 -27.12 49.14 -35.59
N ALA A 37 -26.73 48.74 -36.80
CA ALA A 37 -27.71 48.40 -37.82
C ALA A 37 -28.57 47.23 -37.27
N PRO A 38 -29.91 47.23 -37.48
CA PRO A 38 -30.75 46.13 -37.04
C PRO A 38 -30.23 44.83 -37.67
N GLY A 39 -29.76 43.90 -36.84
CA GLY A 39 -29.20 42.63 -37.31
C GLY A 39 -27.67 42.54 -37.30
N GLN A 40 -26.98 43.18 -36.35
CA GLN A 40 -25.65 42.75 -35.91
C GLN A 40 -25.66 42.50 -34.41
N SER A 41 -26.28 41.39 -34.00
CA SER A 41 -26.08 40.84 -32.66
C SER A 41 -24.85 39.94 -32.66
N GLU A 42 -24.23 39.69 -31.51
CA GLU A 42 -23.04 38.82 -31.35
C GLU A 42 -23.20 37.45 -32.04
N ASN A 43 -24.43 36.96 -32.14
CA ASN A 43 -24.77 35.66 -32.73
C ASN A 43 -25.34 35.71 -34.16
N PHE A 44 -25.37 36.88 -34.82
CA PHE A 44 -25.91 37.03 -36.19
C PHE A 44 -25.03 37.92 -37.05
N SER A 45 -24.49 37.35 -38.13
CA SER A 45 -23.63 38.06 -39.08
C SER A 45 -23.84 37.55 -40.49
N LYS A 46 -23.83 38.45 -41.48
CA LYS A 46 -23.99 38.14 -42.92
C LYS A 46 -25.19 37.24 -43.24
N GLY A 47 -26.31 37.39 -42.54
CA GLY A 47 -27.50 36.58 -42.78
C GLY A 47 -27.41 35.15 -42.22
N ILE A 48 -26.48 34.89 -41.31
CA ILE A 48 -26.32 33.60 -40.61
C ILE A 48 -26.44 33.84 -39.11
N THR A 49 -27.28 33.06 -38.46
CA THR A 49 -27.38 32.98 -36.99
C THR A 49 -26.60 31.76 -36.50
N THR A 50 -25.81 31.92 -35.46
CA THR A 50 -25.10 30.83 -34.77
C THR A 50 -25.69 30.66 -33.37
N LEU A 51 -26.06 29.43 -33.02
CA LEU A 51 -26.55 29.03 -31.70
C LEU A 51 -25.53 28.10 -31.07
N VAL A 52 -25.25 28.33 -29.78
CA VAL A 52 -24.34 27.49 -28.99
C VAL A 52 -25.12 26.96 -27.81
N ASP A 53 -25.30 25.64 -27.77
CA ASP A 53 -25.95 24.91 -26.69
C ASP A 53 -24.87 24.17 -25.89
N VAL A 54 -24.89 24.33 -24.57
CA VAL A 54 -23.98 23.64 -23.65
C VAL A 54 -24.80 22.70 -22.78
N ALA A 55 -24.46 21.42 -22.82
CA ALA A 55 -25.03 20.40 -21.94
C ALA A 55 -23.92 19.82 -21.06
N GLU A 56 -24.22 19.66 -19.77
CA GLU A 56 -23.32 19.04 -18.82
C GLU A 56 -23.90 17.72 -18.32
N LYS A 57 -23.06 16.71 -18.23
CA LYS A 57 -23.38 15.42 -17.63
C LYS A 57 -22.34 15.13 -16.55
N VAL A 58 -22.82 14.93 -15.33
CA VAL A 58 -21.99 14.58 -14.19
C VAL A 58 -22.14 13.09 -13.89
N SER A 59 -21.02 12.41 -13.74
CA SER A 59 -20.95 11.03 -13.25
C SER A 59 -19.90 10.89 -12.16
N TYR A 60 -19.97 9.78 -11.43
CA TYR A 60 -19.07 9.50 -10.32
C TYR A 60 -18.36 8.18 -10.58
N ASP A 61 -17.08 8.14 -10.19
CA ASP A 61 -16.26 6.95 -10.17
C ASP A 61 -15.54 6.85 -8.82
N THR A 62 -15.02 5.68 -8.51
CA THR A 62 -14.35 5.37 -7.25
C THR A 62 -12.98 4.78 -7.54
N ILE A 63 -11.94 5.35 -6.93
CA ILE A 63 -10.60 4.74 -6.89
C ILE A 63 -10.41 4.08 -5.53
N GLU A 64 -10.19 2.76 -5.53
CA GLU A 64 -9.84 1.99 -4.34
C GLU A 64 -8.32 1.80 -4.27
N GLU A 65 -7.74 2.06 -3.09
CA GLU A 65 -6.32 1.85 -2.83
C GLU A 65 -6.12 1.07 -1.53
N THR A 66 -5.23 0.09 -1.57
CA THR A 66 -4.79 -0.65 -0.37
C THR A 66 -3.33 -0.32 -0.06
N PHE A 67 -3.06 -0.04 1.21
CA PHE A 67 -1.72 0.22 1.72
C PHE A 67 -1.45 -0.69 2.93
N SER A 68 -0.29 -1.33 2.96
CA SER A 68 0.10 -2.23 4.06
C SER A 68 1.37 -1.71 4.73
N GLU A 69 1.40 -1.70 6.06
CA GLU A 69 2.61 -1.36 6.81
C GLU A 69 2.76 -2.25 8.04
N ILE A 70 4.01 -2.44 8.47
CA ILE A 70 4.32 -3.14 9.72
C ILE A 70 4.07 -2.16 10.86
N THR A 71 3.11 -2.45 11.71
CA THR A 71 2.70 -1.59 12.83
C THR A 71 3.32 -2.04 14.15
N SER A 72 3.64 -3.33 14.28
CA SER A 72 4.26 -3.87 15.49
C SER A 72 5.17 -5.05 15.19
N VAL A 73 6.29 -5.12 15.91
CA VAL A 73 7.18 -6.28 15.96
C VAL A 73 7.46 -6.56 17.43
N THR A 74 7.09 -7.75 17.89
CA THR A 74 7.28 -8.18 19.28
C THR A 74 7.97 -9.52 19.33
N SER A 75 8.75 -9.74 20.38
CA SER A 75 9.46 -10.99 20.58
C SER A 75 9.04 -11.65 21.88
N THR A 76 8.79 -12.96 21.83
CA THR A 76 8.35 -13.75 22.99
C THR A 76 9.36 -14.86 23.27
N PRO A 77 10.03 -14.85 24.43
CA PRO A 77 10.99 -15.88 24.79
C PRO A 77 10.29 -17.16 25.27
N PHE A 78 10.84 -18.30 24.88
CA PHE A 78 10.40 -19.62 25.30
C PHE A 78 11.57 -20.43 25.87
N SER A 79 11.24 -21.36 26.79
CA SER A 79 12.21 -22.32 27.30
C SER A 79 11.53 -23.65 27.60
N GLU A 80 12.18 -24.73 27.19
CA GLU A 80 11.80 -26.11 27.49
C GLU A 80 12.99 -26.83 28.14
N THR A 81 12.73 -27.63 29.18
CA THR A 81 13.76 -28.45 29.82
C THR A 81 13.34 -29.91 29.81
N ILE A 82 14.22 -30.76 29.31
CA ILE A 82 14.01 -32.21 29.18
C ILE A 82 15.09 -32.89 30.01
N VAL A 83 14.67 -33.69 30.99
CA VAL A 83 15.56 -34.55 31.75
C VAL A 83 15.67 -35.89 31.01
N GLY A 84 16.87 -36.22 30.56
CA GLY A 84 17.15 -37.47 29.86
C GLY A 84 17.33 -38.65 30.80
N GLU A 85 17.36 -39.85 30.22
CA GLU A 85 17.54 -41.08 30.96
C GLU A 85 18.93 -41.17 31.63
N PRO A 86 19.04 -41.79 32.81
CA PRO A 86 20.32 -41.97 33.49
C PRO A 86 21.24 -42.88 32.69
N VAL A 87 22.44 -42.39 32.37
CA VAL A 87 23.52 -43.17 31.77
C VAL A 87 24.40 -43.72 32.89
N VAL A 88 24.45 -45.05 33.02
CA VAL A 88 25.28 -45.72 34.02
C VAL A 88 26.52 -46.32 33.37
N THR A 89 27.70 -45.89 33.81
CA THR A 89 29.00 -46.44 33.40
C THR A 89 29.63 -47.17 34.58
N VAL A 90 29.97 -48.44 34.39
CA VAL A 90 30.68 -49.25 35.40
C VAL A 90 32.10 -49.49 34.91
N LYS A 91 33.09 -49.13 35.72
CA LYS A 91 34.50 -49.45 35.50
C LYS A 91 35.00 -50.33 36.64
N SER A 92 35.68 -51.41 36.30
CA SER A 92 36.32 -52.28 37.28
C SER A 92 37.82 -52.40 36.98
N TYR A 93 38.66 -52.27 37.99
CA TYR A 93 40.11 -52.38 37.87
C TYR A 93 40.74 -52.95 39.14
N GLU A 94 41.95 -53.48 39.00
CA GLU A 94 42.75 -53.98 40.13
C GLU A 94 43.51 -52.84 40.82
N GLU A 95 43.27 -52.65 42.11
CA GLU A 95 44.08 -51.80 42.99
C GLU A 95 45.07 -52.72 43.73
N LYS A 96 46.38 -52.55 43.53
CA LYS A 96 47.42 -53.36 44.19
C LYS A 96 47.59 -52.96 45.67
N HIS A 97 47.87 -53.93 46.52
CA HIS A 97 48.17 -53.66 47.93
C HIS A 97 49.50 -52.92 48.04
N PRO A 98 49.59 -51.87 48.88
CA PRO A 98 50.77 -51.00 48.90
C PRO A 98 52.06 -51.71 49.35
N SER A 99 51.96 -52.83 50.07
CA SER A 99 53.11 -53.54 50.66
C SER A 99 53.11 -55.06 50.53
N LYS A 100 52.12 -55.66 49.87
CA LYS A 100 51.99 -57.11 49.72
C LYS A 100 51.65 -57.42 48.27
N ASP A 101 51.97 -58.63 47.81
CA ASP A 101 51.59 -59.10 46.47
C ASP A 101 50.11 -59.51 46.43
N TRP A 102 49.23 -58.59 46.83
CA TRP A 102 47.77 -58.77 46.88
C TRP A 102 47.12 -57.72 45.98
N TYR A 103 45.90 -57.99 45.51
CA TYR A 103 45.09 -57.02 44.79
C TYR A 103 43.66 -57.03 45.31
N LYS A 104 42.91 -55.95 45.08
CA LYS A 104 41.46 -55.93 45.25
C LYS A 104 40.82 -55.36 44.00
N ILE A 105 39.60 -55.80 43.70
CA ILE A 105 38.80 -55.25 42.62
C ILE A 105 38.11 -53.99 43.12
N VAL A 106 38.40 -52.87 42.47
CA VAL A 106 37.67 -51.61 42.65
C VAL A 106 36.66 -51.51 41.53
N THR A 107 35.40 -51.30 41.89
CA THR A 107 34.30 -51.05 40.95
C THR A 107 33.78 -49.65 41.17
N GLU A 108 33.92 -48.80 40.17
CA GLU A 108 33.37 -47.45 40.11
C GLU A 108 32.12 -47.47 39.24
N THR A 109 30.98 -47.11 39.83
CA THR A 109 29.72 -46.89 39.11
C THR A 109 29.47 -45.40 39.02
N THR A 110 29.57 -44.84 37.82
CA THR A 110 29.25 -43.44 37.53
C THR A 110 27.86 -43.38 36.88
N THR A 111 26.93 -42.67 37.51
CA THR A 111 25.61 -42.36 36.96
C THR A 111 25.61 -40.90 36.51
N SER A 112 25.24 -40.66 35.26
CA SER A 112 25.11 -39.33 34.66
C SER A 112 23.67 -39.13 34.21
N ILE A 113 23.02 -38.06 34.68
CA ILE A 113 21.67 -37.69 34.23
C ILE A 113 21.80 -36.45 33.35
N PRO A 114 21.65 -36.57 32.03
CA PRO A 114 21.69 -35.42 31.14
C PRO A 114 20.42 -34.59 31.28
N THR A 115 20.55 -33.28 31.27
CA THR A 115 19.43 -32.33 31.21
C THR A 115 19.66 -31.41 30.03
N THR A 116 18.76 -31.43 29.06
CA THR A 116 18.80 -30.59 27.87
C THR A 116 17.80 -29.45 28.03
N THR A 117 18.30 -28.22 27.97
CA THR A 117 17.48 -27.01 27.98
C THR A 117 17.50 -26.42 26.58
N ARG A 118 16.31 -26.17 26.03
CA ARG A 118 16.06 -25.48 24.77
C ARG A 118 15.55 -24.09 25.08
N VAL A 119 16.09 -23.09 24.39
CA VAL A 119 15.60 -21.71 24.45
C VAL A 119 15.47 -21.18 23.04
N TRP A 120 14.39 -20.45 22.78
CA TRP A 120 14.15 -19.79 21.49
C TRP A 120 13.29 -18.54 21.70
N GLU A 121 13.22 -17.70 20.68
CA GLU A 121 12.48 -16.44 20.73
C GLU A 121 11.64 -16.27 19.46
N ASP A 122 10.33 -16.39 19.59
CA ASP A 122 9.43 -16.22 18.45
C ASP A 122 9.18 -14.73 18.21
N THR A 123 9.27 -14.32 16.95
CA THR A 123 8.97 -12.94 16.54
C THR A 123 7.57 -12.88 15.95
N THR A 124 6.69 -12.10 16.56
CA THR A 124 5.35 -11.80 16.03
C THR A 124 5.39 -10.44 15.32
N THR A 125 5.08 -10.45 14.02
CA THR A 125 4.97 -9.24 13.20
C THR A 125 3.50 -8.98 12.90
N VAL A 126 3.02 -7.78 13.24
CA VAL A 126 1.67 -7.30 12.91
C VAL A 126 1.79 -6.38 11.70
N THR A 127 1.09 -6.73 10.62
CA THR A 127 0.95 -5.90 9.43
C THR A 127 -0.50 -5.42 9.34
N THR A 128 -0.69 -4.11 9.37
CA THR A 128 -2.00 -3.48 9.21
C THR A 128 -2.21 -3.12 7.75
N HIS A 129 -3.33 -3.54 7.19
CA HIS A 129 -3.77 -3.25 5.83
C HIS A 129 -4.87 -2.19 5.89
N TYR A 130 -4.62 -1.03 5.30
CA TYR A 130 -5.58 0.07 5.21
C TYR A 130 -6.21 0.09 3.82
N SER A 131 -7.54 0.21 3.80
CA SER A 131 -8.31 0.39 2.57
C SER A 131 -8.80 1.82 2.48
N TYR A 132 -8.56 2.47 1.36
CA TYR A 132 -8.97 3.84 1.10
C TYR A 132 -9.83 3.93 -0.15
N GLU A 133 -10.76 4.88 -0.12
CA GLU A 133 -11.58 5.26 -1.26
C GLU A 133 -11.33 6.72 -1.62
N THR A 134 -11.25 7.01 -2.91
CA THR A 134 -11.28 8.38 -3.42
C THR A 134 -12.38 8.50 -4.46
N LEU A 135 -13.40 9.30 -4.16
CA LEU A 135 -14.46 9.62 -5.10
C LEU A 135 -13.91 10.55 -6.19
N VAL A 136 -14.21 10.23 -7.45
CA VAL A 136 -13.84 11.04 -8.61
C VAL A 136 -15.12 11.55 -9.25
N THR A 137 -15.25 12.87 -9.34
CA THR A 137 -16.33 13.50 -10.10
C THR A 137 -15.84 13.70 -11.53
N ILE A 138 -16.60 13.19 -12.49
CA ILE A 138 -16.34 13.31 -13.92
C ILE A 138 -17.42 14.20 -14.52
N THR A 139 -17.00 15.30 -15.14
CA THR A 139 -17.90 16.22 -15.84
C THR A 139 -17.62 16.15 -17.33
N GLU A 140 -18.62 15.70 -18.07
CA GLU A 140 -18.63 15.70 -19.53
C GLU A 140 -19.44 16.92 -20.01
N THR A 141 -18.78 17.84 -20.69
CA THR A 141 -19.38 19.04 -21.26
C THR A 141 -19.50 18.87 -22.77
N THR A 142 -20.72 18.79 -23.26
CA THR A 142 -21.03 18.75 -24.69
C THR A 142 -21.42 20.15 -25.16
N THR A 143 -20.64 20.73 -26.05
CA THR A 143 -20.94 22.01 -26.70
C THR A 143 -21.38 21.75 -28.13
N THR A 144 -22.63 22.08 -28.44
CA THR A 144 -23.21 21.95 -29.78
C THR A 144 -23.37 23.33 -30.40
N THR A 145 -22.72 23.55 -31.53
CA THR A 145 -22.83 24.78 -32.31
C THR A 145 -23.66 24.51 -33.56
N SER A 146 -24.81 25.15 -33.66
CA SER A 146 -25.72 25.05 -34.81
C SER A 146 -25.78 26.38 -35.56
N THR A 147 -25.79 26.33 -36.89
CA THR A 147 -25.92 27.54 -37.72
C THR A 147 -27.17 27.49 -38.60
N HIS A 148 -27.83 28.63 -38.72
CA HIS A 148 -29.06 28.80 -39.47
C HIS A 148 -28.96 30.01 -40.40
N ARG A 149 -29.63 29.96 -41.55
CA ARG A 149 -29.81 31.13 -42.41
C ARG A 149 -30.89 32.04 -41.83
N GLY A 150 -30.72 33.36 -41.93
CA GLY A 150 -31.72 34.35 -41.49
C GLY A 150 -31.47 34.84 -40.07
N ALA A 151 -32.20 35.90 -39.69
CA ALA A 151 -32.08 36.56 -38.39
C ALA A 151 -32.53 35.65 -37.24
N PRO A 152 -32.11 35.91 -35.99
CA PRO A 152 -32.60 35.18 -34.82
C PRO A 152 -34.13 35.17 -34.75
N GLY A 153 -34.73 34.01 -34.47
CA GLY A 153 -36.18 33.83 -34.44
C GLY A 153 -36.86 33.76 -35.80
N SER A 154 -36.12 33.91 -36.91
CA SER A 154 -36.63 33.53 -38.24
C SER A 154 -36.63 32.01 -38.37
N ASN A 155 -37.67 31.43 -38.98
CA ASN A 155 -37.76 29.99 -39.28
C ASN A 155 -36.83 29.58 -40.44
N GLY A 156 -35.61 30.09 -40.42
CA GLY A 156 -34.66 29.94 -41.49
C GLY A 156 -33.99 28.57 -41.51
N LYS A 157 -33.50 28.19 -42.69
CA LYS A 157 -32.97 26.85 -42.95
C LYS A 157 -31.71 26.58 -42.13
N HIS A 158 -31.68 25.45 -41.43
CA HIS A 158 -30.49 24.91 -40.77
C HIS A 158 -29.37 24.63 -41.80
N LEU A 159 -28.13 24.96 -41.45
CA LEU A 159 -26.97 24.87 -42.34
C LEU A 159 -25.95 23.83 -41.88
N SER A 160 -25.59 23.84 -40.59
CA SER A 160 -24.62 22.90 -40.02
C SER A 160 -24.78 22.78 -38.52
N GLU A 161 -24.35 21.64 -37.98
CA GLU A 161 -24.23 21.38 -36.56
C GLU A 161 -22.87 20.72 -36.28
N VAL A 162 -22.18 21.17 -35.24
CA VAL A 162 -20.93 20.57 -34.77
C VAL A 162 -21.03 20.40 -33.27
N SER A 163 -20.68 19.22 -32.77
CA SER A 163 -20.66 18.92 -31.34
C SER A 163 -19.23 18.59 -30.90
N VAL A 164 -18.79 19.18 -29.80
CA VAL A 164 -17.49 18.93 -29.16
C VAL A 164 -17.75 18.48 -27.74
N ILE A 165 -17.10 17.39 -27.34
CA ILE A 165 -17.17 16.83 -25.99
C ILE A 165 -15.84 17.09 -25.30
N ASP A 166 -15.89 17.74 -24.13
CA ASP A 166 -14.77 17.89 -23.21
C ASP A 166 -15.04 17.09 -21.94
N VAL A 167 -14.02 16.42 -21.42
CA VAL A 167 -14.14 15.59 -20.22
C VAL A 167 -13.12 16.06 -19.20
N THR A 168 -13.62 16.45 -18.04
CA THR A 168 -12.79 16.84 -16.89
C THR A 168 -13.05 15.89 -15.73
N SER A 169 -12.03 15.64 -14.92
CA SER A 169 -12.16 14.83 -13.71
C SER A 169 -11.50 15.53 -12.53
N VAL A 170 -12.16 15.46 -11.39
CA VAL A 170 -11.68 16.01 -10.12
C VAL A 170 -11.75 14.92 -9.07
N ALA A 171 -10.60 14.53 -8.55
CA ALA A 171 -10.51 13.63 -7.40
C ALA A 171 -10.88 14.39 -6.12
N GLY A 172 -11.74 13.79 -5.31
CA GLY A 172 -12.12 14.27 -3.99
C GLY A 172 -11.07 13.94 -2.93
N GLU A 173 -11.49 14.02 -1.67
CA GLU A 173 -10.64 13.62 -0.55
C GLU A 173 -10.52 12.10 -0.46
N LYS A 174 -9.34 11.65 -0.04
CA LYS A 174 -9.08 10.25 0.25
C LYS A 174 -9.66 9.90 1.62
N VAL A 175 -10.56 8.93 1.65
CA VAL A 175 -11.28 8.49 2.85
C VAL A 175 -10.82 7.10 3.25
N LEU A 176 -10.52 6.89 4.55
CA LEU A 176 -10.22 5.56 5.08
C LEU A 176 -11.53 4.77 5.25
N LEU A 177 -11.63 3.62 4.58
CA LEU A 177 -12.78 2.72 4.71
C LEU A 177 -12.64 1.79 5.90
N GLY A 178 -11.43 1.31 6.16
CA GLY A 178 -11.16 0.38 7.24
C GLY A 178 -9.72 -0.05 7.30
N SER A 179 -9.41 -0.80 8.36
CA SER A 179 -8.12 -1.44 8.55
C SER A 179 -8.30 -2.87 9.03
N GLU A 180 -7.46 -3.77 8.55
CA GLU A 180 -7.40 -5.16 8.99
C GLU A 180 -5.97 -5.52 9.37
N ASP A 181 -5.82 -6.19 10.51
CA ASP A 181 -4.52 -6.66 10.99
C ASP A 181 -4.28 -8.11 10.59
N THR A 182 -3.04 -8.39 10.18
CA THR A 182 -2.56 -9.74 9.95
C THR A 182 -1.35 -10.00 10.83
N GLU A 183 -1.36 -11.14 11.52
CA GLU A 183 -0.28 -11.55 12.42
C GLU A 183 0.50 -12.70 11.81
N VAL A 184 1.83 -12.56 11.80
CA VAL A 184 2.75 -13.63 11.39
C VAL A 184 3.71 -13.91 12.53
N VAL A 185 3.66 -15.14 13.05
CA VAL A 185 4.61 -15.65 14.03
C VAL A 185 5.74 -16.37 13.30
N THR A 186 6.96 -15.87 13.45
CA THR A 186 8.18 -16.47 12.93
C THR A 186 8.93 -17.14 14.07
N PRO A 187 9.07 -18.48 14.07
CA PRO A 187 9.81 -19.18 15.09
C PRO A 187 11.28 -18.76 15.13
N GLY A 188 11.81 -18.57 16.33
CA GLY A 188 13.22 -18.25 16.54
C GLY A 188 14.16 -19.43 16.31
N GLU A 189 15.46 -19.15 16.22
CA GLU A 189 16.48 -20.19 16.25
C GLU A 189 16.52 -20.84 17.64
N VAL A 190 16.50 -22.17 17.67
CA VAL A 190 16.56 -22.94 18.92
C VAL A 190 18.01 -23.09 19.34
N THR A 191 18.34 -22.55 20.51
CA THR A 191 19.62 -22.81 21.17
C THR A 191 19.44 -23.95 22.16
N GLU A 192 20.22 -25.03 21.99
CA GLU A 192 20.21 -26.17 22.90
C GLU A 192 21.46 -26.18 23.79
N THR A 193 21.27 -26.36 25.10
CA THR A 193 22.36 -26.57 26.06
C THR A 193 22.11 -27.86 26.82
N THR A 194 23.06 -28.79 26.78
CA THR A 194 22.99 -30.03 27.55
C THR A 194 23.99 -30.00 28.70
N THR A 195 23.50 -30.19 29.91
CA THR A 195 24.31 -30.36 31.12
C THR A 195 24.12 -31.77 31.65
N SER A 196 25.00 -32.22 32.56
CA SER A 196 24.85 -33.53 33.18
C SER A 196 25.18 -33.45 34.66
N SER A 197 24.28 -33.96 35.50
CA SER A 197 24.60 -34.21 36.91
C SER A 197 25.26 -35.58 37.02
N VAL A 198 26.48 -35.61 37.56
CA VAL A 198 27.29 -36.84 37.66
C VAL A 198 27.43 -37.25 39.12
N SER A 199 27.19 -38.53 39.40
CA SER A 199 27.42 -39.15 40.70
C SER A 199 28.24 -40.42 40.54
N THR A 200 29.30 -40.58 41.34
CA THR A 200 30.17 -41.77 41.30
C THR A 200 30.12 -42.48 42.64
N LYS A 201 29.87 -43.80 42.59
CA LYS A 201 29.92 -44.71 43.73
C LYS A 201 31.07 -45.69 43.54
N THR A 202 31.94 -45.80 44.54
CA THR A 202 33.06 -46.75 44.53
C THR A 202 32.80 -47.89 45.50
N LEU A 203 32.95 -49.13 45.03
CA LEU A 203 32.94 -50.34 45.83
C LEU A 203 34.32 -51.00 45.72
N LYS A 204 34.84 -51.48 46.84
CA LYS A 204 36.14 -52.16 46.90
C LYS A 204 35.92 -53.56 47.45
N SER A 205 36.40 -54.58 46.75
CA SER A 205 36.40 -55.94 47.27
C SER A 205 37.39 -56.11 48.43
N ASP A 206 37.32 -57.25 49.10
CA ASP A 206 38.39 -57.70 49.98
C ASP A 206 39.69 -57.92 49.20
N TRP A 207 40.81 -57.93 49.92
CA TRP A 207 42.13 -58.23 49.37
C TRP A 207 42.24 -59.72 49.00
N ILE A 208 42.69 -59.97 47.78
CA ILE A 208 42.95 -61.28 47.21
C ILE A 208 44.47 -61.48 47.21
N LYS A 209 44.91 -62.61 47.77
CA LYS A 209 46.32 -63.01 47.85
C LYS A 209 46.77 -63.82 46.65
#